data_AF-A0A395Y5U4-F1
#
_entry.id   AF-A0A395Y5U4-F1
#
_cell.length_a   1.000
_cell.length_b   1.000
_cell.length_c   1.000
_cell.angle_alpha   90.00
_cell.angle_beta   90.00
_cell.angle_gamma   90.00
#
_symmetry.space_group_name_H-M   'P 1'
#
loop_
_entity.id
_entity.type
_entity.pdbx_description
1 polymer ?
#
loop_
_entity_poly.entity_id
_entity_poly.type
_entity_poly.pdbx_seq_one_letter_code
_entity_poly.pdbx_strand_id
1 'polypeptide(L)'
;MKRKMNFRQILALVCAIIIPVLYIITIILLIAGNPYGQLFLAISLGATFFLIPIMYLVTKLPKDMAEIYGNVSDALKKDEDKNDGK
;
A
#
# COMPACT_ATOMS: atom_id res chain seq x y z
N MET A 1 20.05 14.73 9.57
CA MET A 1 19.61 13.92 8.41
C MET A 1 18.10 14.10 8.22
N LYS A 2 17.65 15.12 7.45
CA LYS A 2 16.22 15.28 7.12
C LYS A 2 15.83 14.16 6.16
N ARG A 3 15.25 13.07 6.66
CA ARG A 3 14.59 12.07 5.79
C ARG A 3 13.45 12.80 5.08
N LYS A 4 13.57 13.06 3.78
CA LYS A 4 12.39 13.34 2.94
C LYS A 4 11.51 12.10 3.04
N MET A 5 10.49 12.15 3.89
CA MET A 5 9.49 11.08 3.95
C MET A 5 8.80 11.07 2.60
N ASN A 6 9.01 9.98 1.87
CA ASN A 6 8.40 9.80 0.55
C ASN A 6 6.88 9.82 0.74
N PHE A 7 6.17 10.47 -0.18
CA PHE A 7 4.70 10.57 -0.16
C PHE A 7 4.01 9.22 0.10
N ARG A 8 4.60 8.14 -0.41
CA ARG A 8 4.18 6.74 -0.18
C ARG A 8 4.19 6.32 1.29
N GLN A 9 5.19 6.74 2.06
CA GLN A 9 5.29 6.46 3.50
C GLN A 9 4.30 7.31 4.31
N ILE A 10 4.09 8.57 3.91
CA ILE A 10 3.08 9.44 4.53
C ILE A 10 1.69 8.84 4.33
N LEU A 11 1.37 8.44 3.09
CA LEU A 11 0.09 7.79 2.77
C LEU A 11 -0.09 6.50 3.56
N ALA A 12 0.95 5.68 3.66
CA ALA A 12 0.89 4.44 4.42
C ALA A 12 0.66 4.67 5.93
N LEU A 13 1.35 5.64 6.53
CA LEU A 13 1.17 6.02 7.94
C LEU A 13 -0.23 6.58 8.20
N VAL A 14 -0.75 7.42 7.30
CA VAL A 14 -2.10 7.97 7.41
C VAL A 14 -3.14 6.85 7.36
N CYS A 15 -3.01 5.90 6.44
CA CYS A 15 -3.91 4.74 6.38
C CYS A 15 -3.82 3.88 7.64
N ALA A 16 -2.61 3.65 8.17
CA ALA A 16 -2.39 2.88 9.39
C ALA A 16 -3.02 3.53 10.63
N ILE A 17 -3.19 4.85 10.67
CA ILE A 17 -3.84 5.58 11.77
C ILE A 17 -5.36 5.68 11.55
N ILE A 18 -5.81 5.90 10.31
CA ILE A 18 -7.24 6.07 10.00
C ILE A 18 -8.04 4.81 10.31
N ILE A 19 -7.53 3.62 9.99
CA ILE A 19 -8.23 2.34 10.23
C ILE A 19 -8.59 2.15 11.72
N PRO A 20 -7.65 2.20 12.67
CA PRO A 20 -7.98 2.03 14.08
C PRO A 20 -8.89 3.14 14.61
N VAL A 21 -8.72 4.39 14.15
CA VAL A 21 -9.61 5.50 14.54
C VAL A 21 -11.05 5.25 14.08
N LEU A 22 -11.24 4.81 12.83
CA LEU A 22 -12.56 4.48 12.29
C LEU A 22 -13.23 3.35 13.10
N TYR A 23 -12.48 2.33 13.51
CA TYR A 23 -13.01 1.26 14.34
C TYR A 23 -13.40 1.73 15.75
N ILE A 24 -12.61 2.60 16.38
CA ILE A 24 -12.96 3.18 17.69
C ILE A 24 -14.27 3.96 17.60
N ILE A 25 -14.42 4.82 16.58
CA ILE A 25 -15.66 5.58 16.35
C ILE A 25 -16.85 4.63 16.14
N THR A 26 -16.63 3.56 15.36
CA THR A 26 -17.65 2.53 15.12
C THR A 26 -18.08 1.84 16.41
N ILE A 27 -17.13 1.44 17.27
CA ILE A 27 -17.42 0.79 18.56
C ILE A 27 -18.22 1.74 19.46
N ILE A 28 -17.84 3.01 19.53
CA ILE A 28 -18.55 4.03 20.32
C ILE A 28 -20.00 4.19 19.81
N LEU A 29 -20.19 4.28 18.49
CA LEU A 29 -21.52 4.41 17.89
C LEU A 29 -22.41 3.18 18.14
N LEU A 30 -21.84 1.98 18.10
CA LEU A 30 -22.57 0.74 18.39
C LEU A 30 -22.98 0.66 19.86
N ILE A 31 -22.07 0.98 20.78
CA ILE A 31 -22.36 0.99 22.23
C ILE A 31 -23.43 2.05 22.56
N ALA A 32 -23.39 3.20 21.89
CA ALA A 32 -24.38 4.26 22.06
C ALA A 32 -25.76 3.91 21.49
N GLY A 33 -25.96 2.72 20.91
CA GLY A 33 -27.22 2.31 20.28
C GLY A 33 -27.57 3.17 19.07
N ASN A 34 -26.58 3.84 18.46
CA ASN A 34 -26.83 4.78 17.40
C ASN A 34 -27.12 4.02 16.08
N PRO A 35 -28.20 4.38 15.34
CA PRO A 35 -28.56 3.70 14.10
C PRO A 35 -27.47 3.80 13.02
N TYR A 36 -26.57 4.77 13.11
CA TYR A 36 -25.43 4.92 12.20
C TYR A 36 -24.24 4.00 12.53
N GLY A 37 -24.22 3.31 13.68
CA GLY A 37 -23.10 2.44 14.05
C GLY A 37 -22.86 1.30 13.07
N GLN A 38 -23.94 0.70 12.57
CA GLN A 38 -23.86 -0.39 11.59
C GLN A 38 -23.43 0.11 10.20
N LEU A 39 -23.88 1.31 9.82
CA LEU A 39 -23.46 1.99 8.59
C LEU A 39 -21.96 2.33 8.64
N PHE A 40 -21.48 2.85 9.77
CA PHE A 40 -20.07 3.18 9.97
C PHE A 40 -19.18 1.92 9.97
N LEU A 41 -19.69 0.81 10.51
CA LEU A 41 -19.00 -0.48 10.49
C LEU A 41 -18.82 -1.03 9.07
N ALA A 42 -19.86 -0.94 8.24
CA ALA A 42 -19.78 -1.36 6.84
C ALA A 42 -18.76 -0.51 6.05
N ILE A 43 -18.75 0.81 6.29
CA ILE A 43 -17.81 1.73 5.64
C ILE A 43 -16.38 1.46 6.11
N SER A 44 -16.14 1.23 7.41
CA SER A 44 -14.80 0.97 7.94
C SER A 44 -14.25 -0.37 7.45
N LEU A 45 -15.09 -1.41 7.35
CA LEU A 45 -14.72 -2.68 6.71
C LEU A 45 -14.39 -2.50 5.23
N GLY A 46 -15.24 -1.81 4.48
CA GLY A 46 -15.01 -1.54 3.05
C GLY A 46 -13.72 -0.76 2.80
N ALA A 47 -13.47 0.27 3.61
CA ALA A 47 -12.23 1.05 3.56
C ALA A 47 -11.01 0.16 3.82
N THR A 48 -11.07 -0.72 4.80
CA THR A 48 -9.96 -1.65 5.12
C THR A 48 -9.69 -2.61 3.96
N PHE A 49 -10.75 -3.14 3.34
CA PHE A 49 -10.64 -4.06 2.20
C PHE A 49 -10.02 -3.41 0.95
N PHE A 50 -10.28 -2.12 0.72
CA PHE A 50 -9.72 -1.37 -0.42
C PHE A 50 -8.33 -0.78 -0.15
N LEU A 51 -8.08 -0.32 1.08
CA LEU A 51 -6.82 0.33 1.43
C LEU A 51 -5.63 -0.63 1.40
N ILE A 52 -5.81 -1.90 1.78
CA ILE A 52 -4.74 -2.91 1.75
C ILE A 52 -4.21 -3.15 0.32
N PRO A 53 -5.04 -3.46 -0.70
CA PRO A 53 -4.59 -3.59 -2.08
C PRO A 53 -3.95 -2.30 -2.62
N ILE A 54 -4.55 -1.13 -2.33
CA ILE A 54 -4.00 0.17 -2.79
C ILE A 54 -2.63 0.41 -2.16
N MET A 55 -2.47 0.12 -0.87
CA MET A 55 -1.19 0.25 -0.18
C MET A 55 -0.16 -0.71 -0.78
N TYR A 56 -0.52 -1.94 -1.13
CA TYR A 56 0.34 -2.87 -1.85
C TYR A 56 0.76 -2.33 -3.22
N LEU A 57 -0.19 -1.83 -4.01
CA LEU A 57 0.04 -1.22 -5.32
C LEU A 57 1.03 -0.05 -5.26
N VAL A 58 0.87 0.83 -4.28
CA VAL A 58 1.69 2.04 -4.19
C VAL A 58 3.09 1.76 -3.62
N THR A 59 3.23 0.74 -2.76
CA THR A 59 4.48 0.49 -2.02
C THR A 59 5.33 -0.65 -2.58
N LYS A 60 4.71 -1.74 -3.07
CA LYS A 60 5.40 -2.95 -3.53
C LYS A 60 5.52 -3.05 -5.04
N LEU A 61 4.45 -2.81 -5.80
CA LEU A 61 4.53 -2.90 -7.28
C LEU A 61 5.67 -2.10 -7.92
N PRO A 62 5.98 -0.84 -7.54
CA PRO A 62 7.08 -0.13 -8.18
C PRO A 62 8.46 -0.73 -7.85
N LYS A 63 8.60 -1.45 -6.73
CA LYS A 63 9.83 -2.19 -6.41
C LYS A 63 9.89 -3.48 -7.22
N ASP A 64 8.79 -4.23 -7.25
CA ASP A 64 8.68 -5.48 -8.00
C ASP A 64 8.93 -5.23 -9.51
N MET A 65 8.38 -4.15 -10.06
CA MET A 65 8.59 -3.73 -11.45
C MET A 65 10.04 -3.30 -11.71
N ALA A 66 10.67 -2.56 -10.80
CA ALA A 66 12.07 -2.16 -10.95
C ALA A 66 13.03 -3.35 -10.88
N GLU A 67 12.72 -4.34 -10.05
CA GLU A 67 13.51 -5.57 -9.90
C GLU A 67 13.37 -6.48 -11.13
N ILE A 68 12.15 -6.62 -11.67
CA ILE A 68 11.91 -7.33 -12.93
C ILE A 68 12.62 -6.62 -14.10
N TYR A 69 12.49 -5.30 -14.21
CA TYR A 69 13.14 -4.53 -15.28
C TYR A 69 14.67 -4.60 -15.17
N GLY A 70 15.20 -4.54 -13.94
CA GLY A 70 16.62 -4.74 -13.64
C GLY A 70 17.12 -6.10 -14.11
N ASN A 71 16.49 -7.19 -13.68
CA ASN A 71 16.89 -8.54 -14.06
C ASN A 71 16.77 -8.80 -15.58
N VAL A 72 15.74 -8.26 -16.24
CA VAL A 72 15.59 -8.40 -17.70
C VAL A 72 16.68 -7.63 -18.42
N SER A 73 17.01 -6.41 -17.97
CA SER A 73 18.08 -5.61 -18.58
C SER A 73 19.47 -6.23 -18.37
N ASP A 74 19.73 -6.83 -17.20
CA ASP A 74 20.97 -7.55 -16.92
C ASP A 74 21.07 -8.85 -17.71
N ALA A 75 19.95 -9.57 -17.90
CA ALA A 75 19.90 -10.76 -18.75
C ALA A 75 20.20 -10.42 -20.21
N LEU A 76 19.61 -9.33 -20.73
CA LEU A 76 19.83 -8.87 -22.10
C LEU A 76 21.28 -8.44 -22.35
N LYS A 77 21.89 -7.69 -21.41
CA LYS A 77 23.31 -7.31 -21.50
C LYS A 77 24.25 -8.51 -21.48
N LYS A 78 23.92 -9.53 -20.69
CA LYS A 78 24.72 -10.75 -20.58
C LYS A 78 24.66 -11.61 -21.85
N ASP A 79 23.59 -11.50 -22.64
CA ASP A 79 23.47 -12.15 -23.94
C ASP A 79 24.18 -11.36 -25.06
N GLU A 80 24.25 -10.02 -24.98
CA GLU A 80 25.04 -9.19 -25.89
C GLU A 80 26.56 -9.43 -25.72
N ASP A 81 27.08 -9.41 -24.48
CA ASP A 81 28.51 -9.67 -24.19
C ASP A 81 28.97 -11.07 -24.61
N LYS A 82 28.05 -12.04 -24.67
CA LYS A 82 28.34 -13.41 -25.15
C LYS A 82 28.39 -13.53 -26.68
N ASN A 83 27.75 -12.61 -27.40
CA ASN A 83 27.68 -12.64 -28.86
C ASN A 83 28.74 -11.75 -29.53
N ASP A 84 29.24 -10.71 -28.86
CA ASP A 84 30.33 -9.85 -29.35
C ASP A 84 31.74 -10.41 -29.08
N GLY A 85 31.86 -11.53 -28.37
CA GLY A 85 33.14 -12.20 -28.07
C GLY A 85 33.64 -13.20 -29.13
N LYS A 86 33.29 -13.02 -30.41
CA LYS A 86 33.68 -13.94 -31.50
C LYS A 86 34.54 -13.27 -32.56
#